data_AF-A0A965UNV1-F1
#
_entry.id   AF-A0A965UNV1-F1
#
_cell.length_a   1.000
_cell.length_b   1.000
_cell.length_c   1.000
_cell.angle_alpha   90.00
_cell.angle_beta   90.00
_cell.angle_gamma   90.00
#
_symmetry.space_group_name_H-M   'P 1'
#
loop_
_entity.id
_entity.type
_entity.pdbx_description
1 polymer ?
#
loop_
_entity_poly.entity_id
_entity_poly.type
_entity_poly.pdbx_seq_one_letter_code
_entity_poly.pdbx_strand_id
1 'polypeptide(L)'
;MAQTLDFYIDVDAGSLLPQGAAASGILPELTRNDIYTLRTRLRQKDALGNLRDYDTTGVAVKFAIGNIDDGPSSGQFKLAINGVTSTAITYNSDESATALNIYTAVSNNVSTVTTYGLEEDSYILTATQSNTALSFSGDAFTLFPSSSVQISTRRNPTTGVNAQQIVKLRRSSAVYADSFSQSPTAGIISLTKVQDGSSSPVANETYRLVVGNDAEGGSFVLNYGANSTTGIPIGTTAVCFTEALTSVTGIGASNISVESGNSSGEYVISFVRGLGATNITTSLSLDASGVIFANFLQASVTMGTAELDELFAETGESTITPTLEIEVSETSKKKTVYQGAITVRRDLIQVGDAVPGAQASYYTKSEADAVFVEDASTGAAGSVDAANSKLKDTSATDSVDWQNRKLFDGSTEYLRWDNGLGFFGSSAVAKVIGY
;
A
#
# COMPACT_ATOMS: atom_id res chain seq x y z
N MET A 1 -13.81 7.07 6.41
CA MET A 1 -13.24 7.79 5.25
C MET A 1 -11.76 7.97 5.54
N ALA A 2 -10.88 7.65 4.60
CA ALA A 2 -9.44 7.92 4.76
C ALA A 2 -9.20 9.44 4.75
N GLN A 3 -8.36 9.93 5.64
CA GLN A 3 -7.97 11.35 5.67
C GLN A 3 -6.92 11.61 4.59
N THR A 4 -7.06 12.71 3.85
CA THR A 4 -6.09 13.12 2.82
C THR A 4 -4.96 13.94 3.45
N LEU A 5 -3.71 13.60 3.13
CA LEU A 5 -2.51 14.33 3.53
C LEU A 5 -1.78 14.84 2.29
N ASP A 6 -1.67 16.16 2.14
CA ASP A 6 -1.01 16.78 1.00
C ASP A 6 0.38 17.27 1.38
N PHE A 7 1.43 16.68 0.81
CA PHE A 7 2.81 17.11 0.99
C PHE A 7 3.34 17.79 -0.26
N TYR A 8 3.89 18.98 -0.08
CA TYR A 8 4.59 19.74 -1.10
C TYR A 8 6.08 19.63 -0.83
N ILE A 9 6.85 19.15 -1.79
CA ILE A 9 8.26 18.80 -1.59
C ILE A 9 9.12 19.58 -2.58
N ASP A 10 10.10 20.33 -2.09
CA ASP A 10 11.18 20.86 -2.92
C ASP A 10 12.19 19.74 -3.15
N VAL A 11 12.18 19.16 -4.36
CA VAL A 11 13.01 18.00 -4.68
C VAL A 11 14.50 18.35 -4.75
N ASP A 12 14.87 19.62 -4.94
CA ASP A 12 16.28 20.04 -4.95
C ASP A 12 16.80 20.20 -3.52
N ALA A 13 16.01 20.84 -2.65
CA ALA A 13 16.38 21.12 -1.27
C ALA A 13 16.20 19.92 -0.32
N GLY A 14 15.39 18.93 -0.70
CA GLY A 14 15.11 17.77 0.14
C GLY A 14 14.17 18.10 1.31
N SER A 15 13.28 19.10 1.15
CA SER A 15 12.52 19.70 2.25
C SER A 15 11.04 19.86 1.94
N LEU A 16 10.20 19.79 2.98
CA LEU A 16 8.79 20.16 2.90
C LEU A 16 8.62 21.67 2.68
N LEU A 17 7.73 22.02 1.77
CA LEU A 17 7.24 23.37 1.61
C LEU A 17 6.09 23.62 2.59
N PRO A 18 5.96 24.82 3.17
CA PRO A 18 4.97 25.13 4.20
C PRO A 18 3.56 25.26 3.60
N GLN A 19 2.97 24.15 3.17
CA GLN A 19 1.68 24.04 2.49
C GLN A 19 1.03 22.68 2.77
N GLY A 20 -0.27 22.55 2.46
CA GLY A 20 -1.01 21.30 2.63
C GLY A 20 -1.01 20.81 4.08
N ALA A 21 -0.75 19.53 4.28
CA ALA A 21 -0.68 18.90 5.60
C ALA A 21 0.53 19.37 6.43
N ALA A 22 1.51 20.02 5.81
CA ALA A 22 2.67 20.62 6.48
C ALA A 22 2.62 22.15 6.43
N ALA A 23 1.47 22.76 6.73
CA ALA A 23 1.25 24.21 6.58
C ALA A 23 2.24 25.12 7.33
N SER A 24 2.87 24.62 8.41
CA SER A 24 3.92 25.34 9.15
C SER A 24 5.33 24.77 8.92
N GLY A 25 5.52 23.93 7.90
CA GLY A 25 6.75 23.16 7.66
C GLY A 25 6.94 22.00 8.65
N ILE A 26 5.90 21.66 9.41
CA ILE A 26 5.89 20.58 10.40
C ILE A 26 4.95 19.50 9.91
N LEU A 27 5.39 18.25 9.97
CA LEU A 27 4.54 17.09 9.66
C LEU A 27 3.38 16.96 10.66
N PRO A 28 2.20 16.49 10.21
CA PRO A 28 1.09 16.21 11.12
C PRO A 28 1.41 15.02 12.04
N GLU A 29 0.66 14.88 13.13
CA GLU A 29 0.63 13.65 13.92
C GLU A 29 -0.22 12.59 13.20
N LEU A 30 0.27 11.35 13.14
CA LEU A 30 -0.46 10.20 12.59
C LEU A 30 -0.94 9.28 13.71
N THR A 31 -2.01 8.53 13.45
CA THR A 31 -2.53 7.53 14.39
C THR A 31 -2.30 6.13 13.84
N ARG A 32 -1.90 5.20 14.71
CA ARG A 32 -1.90 3.75 14.43
C ARG A 32 -3.29 3.31 13.97
N ASN A 33 -3.34 2.31 13.10
CA ASN A 33 -4.57 1.74 12.51
C ASN A 33 -5.38 2.65 11.57
N ASP A 34 -5.01 3.93 11.42
CA ASP A 34 -5.62 4.77 10.39
C ASP A 34 -5.15 4.39 8.98
N ILE A 35 -5.99 4.75 7.99
CA ILE A 35 -5.63 4.74 6.58
C ILE A 35 -5.68 6.18 6.07
N TYR A 36 -4.58 6.62 5.45
CA TYR A 36 -4.44 7.95 4.87
C TYR A 36 -4.36 7.87 3.35
N THR A 37 -4.99 8.81 2.65
CA THR A 37 -4.66 9.09 1.24
C THR A 37 -3.54 10.11 1.23
N LEU A 38 -2.31 9.64 1.01
CA LEU A 38 -1.15 10.51 0.91
C LEU A 38 -1.02 11.02 -0.52
N ARG A 39 -0.97 12.33 -0.68
CA ARG A 39 -0.69 13.00 -1.96
C ARG A 39 0.62 13.77 -1.86
N THR A 40 1.53 13.54 -2.79
CA THR A 40 2.81 14.25 -2.90
C THR A 40 2.83 15.08 -4.16
N ARG A 41 3.12 16.37 -4.02
CA ARG A 41 3.42 17.26 -5.12
C ARG A 41 4.88 17.64 -5.11
N LEU A 42 5.58 17.17 -6.12
CA LEU A 42 7.00 17.40 -6.31
C LEU A 42 7.19 18.74 -7.01
N ARG A 43 8.02 19.60 -6.44
CA ARG A 43 8.34 20.94 -6.95
C ARG A 43 9.85 21.08 -7.11
N GLN A 44 10.28 21.78 -8.15
CA GLN A 44 11.68 22.05 -8.43
C GLN A 44 11.89 23.53 -8.71
N LYS A 45 13.07 24.07 -8.38
CA LYS A 45 13.40 25.45 -8.72
C LYS A 45 13.82 25.57 -10.18
N ASP A 46 13.21 26.52 -10.90
CA ASP A 46 13.70 26.91 -12.22
C ASP A 46 15.01 27.71 -12.12
N ALA A 47 15.61 28.04 -13.27
CA ALA A 47 16.86 28.80 -13.33
C ALA A 47 16.79 30.20 -12.67
N LEU A 48 15.59 30.71 -12.42
CA LEU A 48 15.33 31.98 -11.76
C LEU A 48 15.00 31.80 -10.26
N GLY A 49 15.04 30.56 -9.76
CA GLY A 49 14.76 30.22 -8.37
C GLY A 49 13.27 30.07 -8.02
N ASN A 50 12.36 30.11 -9.00
CA ASN A 50 10.93 29.94 -8.73
C ASN A 50 10.58 28.45 -8.67
N LEU A 51 9.73 28.08 -7.72
CA LEU A 51 9.22 26.71 -7.63
C LEU A 51 8.21 26.44 -8.77
N ARG A 52 8.47 25.38 -9.52
CA ARG A 52 7.62 24.84 -10.59
C ARG A 52 7.26 23.40 -10.30
N ASP A 53 6.19 22.90 -10.92
CA ASP A 53 5.88 21.48 -10.86
C ASP A 53 7.01 20.67 -11.48
N TYR A 54 7.43 19.64 -10.76
CA TYR A 54 8.35 18.65 -11.28
C TYR A 54 7.65 17.79 -12.33
N ASP A 55 8.38 17.40 -13.39
CA ASP A 55 7.86 16.46 -14.37
C ASP A 55 7.78 15.07 -13.73
N THR A 56 6.55 14.57 -13.56
CA THR A 56 6.27 13.27 -12.95
C THR A 56 6.20 12.14 -13.98
N THR A 57 6.49 12.40 -15.26
CA THR A 57 6.46 11.39 -16.32
C THR A 57 7.52 10.31 -16.07
N GLY A 58 7.07 9.07 -15.83
CA GLY A 58 7.97 7.94 -15.55
C GLY A 58 8.64 7.98 -14.17
N VAL A 59 8.20 8.89 -13.29
CA VAL A 59 8.62 8.97 -11.90
C VAL A 59 7.86 7.95 -11.06
N ALA A 60 8.57 7.16 -10.26
CA ALA A 60 7.99 6.37 -9.18
C ALA A 60 8.28 7.04 -7.83
N VAL A 61 7.25 7.12 -6.98
CA VAL A 61 7.37 7.65 -5.61
C VAL A 61 7.22 6.51 -4.62
N LYS A 62 8.06 6.52 -3.58
CA LYS A 62 7.96 5.62 -2.44
C LYS A 62 7.86 6.43 -1.16
N PHE A 63 7.07 5.91 -0.24
CA PHE A 63 6.88 6.44 1.09
C PHE A 63 7.22 5.36 2.09
N ALA A 64 7.96 5.71 3.13
CA ALA A 64 8.32 4.82 4.20
C ALA A 64 8.25 5.52 5.56
N ILE A 65 7.84 4.81 6.60
CA ILE A 65 8.08 5.18 8.00
C ILE A 65 8.81 4.03 8.68
N GLY A 66 9.89 4.34 9.41
CA GLY A 66 10.67 3.37 10.16
C GLY A 66 11.94 3.99 10.73
N ASN A 67 12.74 3.18 11.40
CA ASN A 67 14.08 3.58 11.84
C ASN A 67 15.08 3.33 10.71
N ILE A 68 16.09 4.19 10.62
CA ILE A 68 17.13 4.08 9.60
C ILE A 68 18.17 3.08 10.06
N ASP A 69 18.54 2.15 9.17
CA ASP A 69 19.62 1.18 9.36
C ASP A 69 19.49 0.22 10.56
N ASP A 70 18.34 0.20 11.24
CA ASP A 70 18.05 -0.74 12.33
C ASP A 70 18.13 -2.20 11.86
N GLY A 71 18.55 -3.06 12.80
CA GLY A 71 18.56 -4.51 12.65
C GLY A 71 17.23 -5.19 12.96
N PRO A 72 17.16 -6.51 12.72
CA PRO A 72 16.11 -7.35 13.29
C PRO A 72 16.13 -7.30 14.82
N SER A 73 15.01 -7.55 15.49
CA SER A 73 14.95 -7.75 16.94
C SER A 73 15.12 -9.22 17.33
N SER A 74 14.76 -10.15 16.42
CA SER A 74 14.79 -11.59 16.68
C SER A 74 14.75 -12.43 15.39
N GLY A 75 14.77 -13.76 15.55
CA GLY A 75 14.53 -14.71 14.46
C GLY A 75 15.79 -15.36 13.91
N GLN A 76 15.69 -15.86 12.69
CA GLN A 76 16.76 -16.57 12.00
C GLN A 76 16.78 -16.24 10.51
N PHE A 77 17.95 -16.31 9.89
CA PHE A 77 18.16 -16.11 8.45
C PHE A 77 18.97 -17.25 7.85
N LYS A 78 19.15 -17.27 6.53
CA LYS A 78 19.98 -18.25 5.82
C LYS A 78 20.87 -17.57 4.80
N LEU A 79 22.00 -18.22 4.53
CA LEU A 79 22.91 -17.84 3.46
C LEU A 79 23.05 -19.03 2.51
N ALA A 80 23.02 -18.76 1.20
CA ALA A 80 23.29 -19.79 0.20
C ALA A 80 24.56 -19.45 -0.58
N ILE A 81 25.37 -20.47 -0.86
CA ILE A 81 26.63 -20.35 -1.59
C ILE A 81 26.81 -21.58 -2.47
N ASN A 82 27.23 -21.38 -3.71
CA ASN A 82 27.45 -22.45 -4.70
C ASN A 82 26.24 -23.40 -4.86
N GLY A 83 25.01 -22.85 -4.75
CA GLY A 83 23.77 -23.61 -4.86
C GLY A 83 23.36 -24.39 -3.59
N VAL A 84 24.12 -24.29 -2.50
CA VAL A 84 23.79 -24.93 -1.21
C VAL A 84 23.34 -23.86 -0.22
N THR A 85 22.16 -24.05 0.37
CA THR A 85 21.63 -23.18 1.43
C THR A 85 22.09 -23.69 2.80
N SER A 86 22.52 -22.79 3.68
CA SER A 86 22.90 -23.10 5.04
C SER A 86 21.72 -23.62 5.86
N THR A 87 22.01 -24.22 7.02
CA THR A 87 21.03 -24.33 8.11
C THR A 87 20.59 -22.92 8.57
N ALA A 88 19.47 -22.84 9.29
CA ALA A 88 19.03 -21.57 9.87
C ALA A 88 20.10 -20.99 10.82
N ILE A 89 20.44 -19.72 10.61
CA ILE A 89 21.42 -18.95 11.38
C ILE A 89 20.61 -18.10 12.36
N THR A 90 20.84 -18.32 13.66
CA THR A 90 20.10 -17.59 14.69
C THR A 90 20.65 -16.17 14.83
N TYR A 91 19.75 -15.19 14.74
CA TYR A 91 20.05 -13.80 15.05
C TYR A 91 20.21 -13.59 16.55
N ASN A 92 21.13 -12.71 16.93
CA ASN A 92 21.36 -12.31 18.31
C ASN A 92 21.77 -10.83 18.34
N SER A 93 21.26 -10.08 19.32
CA SER A 93 21.65 -8.69 19.58
C SER A 93 23.13 -8.56 19.99
N ASP A 94 23.75 -9.65 20.46
CA ASP A 94 25.21 -9.75 20.55
C ASP A 94 25.80 -10.07 19.17
N GLU A 95 26.35 -9.04 18.54
CA GLU A 95 27.04 -9.10 17.26
C GLU A 95 28.09 -10.22 17.15
N SER A 96 28.80 -10.50 18.24
CA SER A 96 29.84 -11.55 18.25
C SER A 96 29.21 -12.94 18.20
N ALA A 97 28.05 -13.12 18.83
CA ALA A 97 27.28 -14.35 18.77
C ALA A 97 26.69 -14.56 17.37
N THR A 98 26.16 -13.52 16.74
CA THR A 98 25.66 -13.61 15.36
C THR A 98 26.79 -13.91 14.37
N ALA A 99 27.95 -13.25 14.49
CA ALA A 99 29.13 -13.54 13.69
C ALA A 99 29.59 -15.00 13.82
N LEU A 100 29.58 -15.55 15.05
CA LEU A 100 29.91 -16.96 15.30
C LEU A 100 28.88 -17.90 14.68
N ASN A 101 27.58 -17.59 14.79
CA ASN A 101 26.51 -18.39 14.20
C ASN A 101 26.64 -18.44 12.67
N ILE A 102 26.96 -17.31 12.03
CA ILE A 102 27.26 -17.25 10.59
C ILE A 102 28.46 -18.14 10.28
N TYR A 103 29.58 -17.98 11.01
CA TYR A 103 30.78 -18.77 10.77
C TYR A 103 30.48 -20.27 10.84
N THR A 104 29.81 -20.74 11.90
CA THR A 104 29.44 -22.15 12.04
C THR A 104 28.65 -22.65 10.83
N ALA A 105 27.69 -21.85 10.34
CA ALA A 105 26.82 -22.24 9.24
C ALA A 105 27.51 -22.30 7.86
N VAL A 106 28.57 -21.50 7.64
CA VAL A 106 29.24 -21.40 6.33
C VAL A 106 30.74 -21.69 6.35
N SER A 107 31.27 -22.23 7.46
CA SER A 107 32.71 -22.46 7.72
C SER A 107 33.46 -23.25 6.63
N ASN A 108 32.78 -24.08 5.86
CA ASN A 108 33.38 -24.78 4.71
C ASN A 108 33.83 -23.83 3.59
N ASN A 109 33.27 -22.61 3.53
CA ASN A 109 33.55 -21.62 2.49
C ASN A 109 34.32 -20.40 3.01
N VAL A 110 34.30 -20.15 4.32
CA VAL A 110 34.90 -18.96 4.94
C VAL A 110 35.90 -19.33 6.03
N SER A 111 37.00 -18.58 6.10
CA SER A 111 38.01 -18.71 7.15
C SER A 111 37.67 -17.89 8.39
N THR A 112 36.98 -16.77 8.22
CA THR A 112 36.59 -15.87 9.32
C THR A 112 35.25 -15.20 9.05
N VAL A 113 34.55 -14.89 10.14
CA VAL A 113 33.44 -13.93 10.19
C VAL A 113 33.71 -12.94 11.30
N THR A 114 33.67 -11.65 11.00
CA THR A 114 33.87 -10.57 11.98
C THR A 114 32.86 -9.46 11.73
N THR A 115 32.63 -8.60 12.71
CA THR A 115 31.81 -7.39 12.52
C THR A 115 32.43 -6.44 11.47
N TYR A 116 31.57 -5.69 10.79
CA TYR A 116 31.95 -4.72 9.76
C TYR A 116 31.96 -3.30 10.33
N GLY A 117 33.11 -2.87 10.82
CA GLY A 117 33.27 -1.51 11.34
C GLY A 117 32.43 -1.28 12.61
N LEU A 118 31.81 -0.10 12.70
CA LEU A 118 30.88 0.28 13.77
C LEU A 118 29.42 0.15 13.33
N GLU A 119 29.18 -0.39 12.14
CA GLU A 119 27.84 -0.53 11.59
C GLU A 119 27.20 -1.78 12.20
N GLU A 120 26.06 -1.60 12.88
CA GLU A 120 25.31 -2.71 13.50
C GLU A 120 24.78 -3.68 12.43
N ASP A 121 24.60 -4.93 12.86
CA ASP A 121 24.12 -6.08 12.11
C ASP A 121 24.85 -6.32 10.79
N SER A 122 26.14 -5.99 10.76
CA SER A 122 26.97 -6.02 9.56
C SER A 122 28.22 -6.85 9.78
N TYR A 123 28.49 -7.79 8.87
CA TYR A 123 29.54 -8.81 9.03
C TYR A 123 30.40 -8.94 7.78
N ILE A 124 31.72 -9.08 7.95
CA ILE A 124 32.67 -9.45 6.90
C ILE A 124 32.90 -10.96 6.93
N LEU A 125 32.66 -11.60 5.79
CA LEU A 125 32.98 -13.02 5.56
C LEU A 125 34.21 -13.10 4.66
N THR A 126 35.26 -13.79 5.09
CA THR A 126 36.50 -13.96 4.32
C THR A 126 36.62 -15.37 3.77
N ALA A 127 36.85 -15.53 2.46
CA ALA A 127 36.98 -16.83 1.81
C ALA A 127 38.09 -17.69 2.46
N THR A 128 37.94 -19.01 2.46
CA THR A 128 38.96 -19.92 3.02
C THR A 128 40.26 -19.91 2.22
N GLN A 129 40.17 -19.75 0.89
CA GLN A 129 41.32 -19.81 -0.01
C GLN A 129 41.49 -18.50 -0.81
N SER A 130 42.74 -18.16 -1.12
CA SER A 130 43.06 -17.02 -1.99
C SER A 130 42.62 -17.30 -3.43
N ASN A 131 42.24 -16.25 -4.17
CA ASN A 131 41.82 -16.35 -5.57
C ASN A 131 40.58 -17.25 -5.81
N THR A 132 39.77 -17.49 -4.79
CA THR A 132 38.49 -18.21 -4.90
C THR A 132 37.33 -17.22 -4.83
N ALA A 133 36.42 -17.29 -5.80
CA ALA A 133 35.21 -16.48 -5.78
C ALA A 133 34.34 -16.82 -4.55
N LEU A 134 33.81 -15.79 -3.91
CA LEU A 134 32.89 -15.89 -2.79
C LEU A 134 31.63 -15.12 -3.15
N SER A 135 30.51 -15.82 -3.31
CA SER A 135 29.22 -15.23 -3.67
C SER A 135 28.12 -15.89 -2.88
N PHE A 136 27.56 -15.14 -1.93
CA PHE A 136 26.39 -15.52 -1.16
C PHE A 136 25.12 -14.90 -1.73
N SER A 137 23.99 -15.60 -1.58
CA SER A 137 22.65 -15.02 -1.55
C SER A 137 22.07 -15.15 -0.14
N GLY A 138 21.16 -14.26 0.23
CA GLY A 138 20.56 -14.22 1.56
C GLY A 138 19.06 -14.51 1.51
N ASP A 139 18.57 -15.15 2.55
CA ASP A 139 17.14 -15.37 2.81
C ASP A 139 16.84 -14.91 4.24
N ALA A 140 15.93 -13.95 4.39
CA ALA A 140 15.53 -13.40 5.67
C ALA A 140 14.79 -14.41 6.56
N PHE A 141 14.23 -15.48 5.96
CA PHE A 141 13.60 -16.61 6.64
C PHE A 141 12.58 -16.22 7.73
N THR A 142 13.01 -16.05 8.97
CA THR A 142 12.14 -15.72 10.13
C THR A 142 12.60 -14.48 10.89
N LEU A 143 13.50 -13.68 10.32
CA LEU A 143 13.91 -12.41 10.92
C LEU A 143 12.67 -11.55 11.18
N PHE A 144 12.59 -11.05 12.40
CA PHE A 144 11.50 -10.19 12.85
C PHE A 144 12.08 -8.94 13.52
N PRO A 145 11.51 -7.74 13.27
CA PRO A 145 10.47 -7.44 12.27
C PRO A 145 10.92 -7.78 10.85
N SER A 146 9.99 -7.72 9.88
CA SER A 146 10.28 -8.01 8.47
C SER A 146 11.60 -7.36 8.06
N SER A 147 12.59 -8.18 7.70
CA SER A 147 13.97 -7.74 7.48
C SER A 147 14.53 -8.31 6.19
N SER A 148 15.69 -7.81 5.77
CA SER A 148 16.40 -8.22 4.57
C SER A 148 17.84 -8.62 4.88
N VAL A 149 18.37 -9.56 4.11
CA VAL A 149 19.79 -9.93 4.12
C VAL A 149 20.44 -9.32 2.89
N GLN A 150 21.20 -8.24 3.10
CA GLN A 150 21.87 -7.53 2.03
C GLN A 150 23.31 -8.01 1.90
N ILE A 151 23.74 -8.32 0.68
CA ILE A 151 25.07 -8.89 0.42
C ILE A 151 25.78 -8.04 -0.60
N SER A 152 27.03 -7.67 -0.31
CA SER A 152 27.88 -6.92 -1.21
C SER A 152 29.32 -7.44 -1.22
N THR A 153 30.03 -7.23 -2.32
CA THR A 153 31.43 -7.61 -2.42
C THR A 153 32.31 -6.50 -1.86
N ARG A 154 33.06 -6.79 -0.80
CA ARG A 154 34.07 -5.87 -0.26
C ARG A 154 35.40 -6.00 -0.99
N ARG A 155 35.75 -7.23 -1.36
CA ARG A 155 37.04 -7.54 -2.00
C ARG A 155 36.89 -8.68 -2.99
N ASN A 156 37.30 -8.41 -4.23
CA ASN A 156 37.33 -9.40 -5.31
C ASN A 156 38.47 -10.42 -5.10
N PRO A 157 38.29 -11.67 -5.58
CA PRO A 157 39.37 -12.66 -5.57
C PRO A 157 40.51 -12.25 -6.49
N THR A 158 41.75 -12.43 -6.05
CA THR A 158 42.97 -12.31 -6.87
C THR A 158 44.08 -13.19 -6.27
N THR A 159 45.13 -13.49 -7.01
CA THR A 159 46.29 -14.24 -6.52
C THR A 159 46.82 -13.68 -5.20
N GLY A 160 46.90 -14.52 -4.16
CA GLY A 160 47.34 -14.13 -2.82
C GLY A 160 46.31 -13.31 -2.00
N VAL A 161 45.10 -13.12 -2.53
CA VAL A 161 44.04 -12.34 -1.90
C VAL A 161 42.77 -13.18 -1.74
N ASN A 162 42.33 -13.36 -0.50
CA ASN A 162 41.04 -13.97 -0.20
C ASN A 162 39.92 -12.97 -0.51
N ALA A 163 38.88 -13.42 -1.20
CA ALA A 163 37.68 -12.63 -1.44
C ALA A 163 36.97 -12.34 -0.11
N GLN A 164 36.26 -11.21 -0.06
CA GLN A 164 35.46 -10.84 1.09
C GLN A 164 34.09 -10.33 0.65
N GLN A 165 33.06 -10.78 1.35
CA GLN A 165 31.70 -10.24 1.24
C GLN A 165 31.28 -9.59 2.55
N ILE A 166 30.42 -8.58 2.43
CA ILE A 166 29.71 -7.98 3.56
C ILE A 166 28.29 -8.53 3.52
N VAL A 167 27.83 -9.04 4.66
CA VAL A 167 26.44 -9.40 4.93
C VAL A 167 25.89 -8.37 5.90
N LYS A 168 24.79 -7.71 5.57
CA LYS A 168 24.05 -6.82 6.47
C LYS A 168 22.65 -7.34 6.69
N LEU A 169 22.17 -7.31 7.92
CA LEU A 169 20.77 -7.57 8.26
C LEU A 169 20.10 -6.23 8.49
N ARG A 170 19.03 -5.93 7.74
CA ARG A 170 18.37 -4.63 7.79
C ARG A 170 16.88 -4.80 7.94
N ARG A 171 16.32 -4.17 8.97
CA ARG A 171 14.88 -4.06 9.19
C ARG A 171 14.25 -3.32 8.01
N SER A 172 13.11 -3.80 7.57
CA SER A 172 12.29 -3.11 6.58
C SER A 172 11.55 -1.95 7.24
N SER A 173 11.09 -0.99 6.43
CA SER A 173 10.27 0.09 6.95
C SER A 173 8.98 -0.44 7.58
N ALA A 174 8.59 0.13 8.71
CA ALA A 174 7.40 -0.26 9.43
C ALA A 174 6.10 0.04 8.68
N VAL A 175 6.06 1.14 7.93
CA VAL A 175 5.00 1.46 6.98
C VAL A 175 5.64 1.73 5.63
N TYR A 176 5.02 1.26 4.56
CA TYR A 176 5.54 1.41 3.20
C TYR A 176 4.41 1.55 2.17
N ALA A 177 4.61 2.42 1.18
CA ALA A 177 3.76 2.52 0.01
C ALA A 177 4.59 2.90 -1.23
N ASP A 178 4.37 2.22 -2.35
CA ASP A 178 5.08 2.46 -3.62
C ASP A 178 4.17 2.44 -4.86
N SER A 179 2.86 2.43 -4.65
CA SER A 179 1.84 2.36 -5.70
C SER A 179 1.28 3.75 -6.08
N PHE A 180 2.12 4.79 -5.98
CA PHE A 180 1.72 6.15 -6.28
C PHE A 180 1.29 6.30 -7.75
N SER A 181 0.18 7.00 -7.96
CA SER A 181 -0.39 7.29 -9.28
C SER A 181 -0.91 8.72 -9.35
N GLN A 182 -1.15 9.24 -10.56
CA GLN A 182 -1.66 10.60 -10.72
C GLN A 182 -3.00 10.77 -9.98
N SER A 183 -3.11 11.85 -9.21
CA SER A 183 -4.35 12.19 -8.51
C SER A 183 -5.46 12.49 -9.53
N PRO A 184 -6.67 11.94 -9.35
CA PRO A 184 -7.78 12.19 -10.26
C PRO A 184 -8.16 13.67 -10.30
N THR A 185 -8.33 14.21 -11.51
CA THR A 185 -8.85 15.57 -11.72
C THR A 185 -10.35 15.60 -12.00
N ALA A 186 -10.96 14.42 -12.18
CA ALA A 186 -12.39 14.28 -12.41
C ALA A 186 -13.18 14.80 -11.20
N GLY A 187 -14.16 15.67 -11.47
CA GLY A 187 -15.01 16.26 -10.42
C GLY A 187 -14.38 17.41 -9.64
N ILE A 188 -13.10 17.72 -9.84
CA ILE A 188 -12.47 18.90 -9.22
C ILE A 188 -13.15 20.18 -9.70
N ILE A 189 -13.45 20.28 -11.00
CA ILE A 189 -14.41 21.25 -11.50
C ILE A 189 -15.65 20.51 -11.99
N SER A 190 -16.81 20.90 -11.48
CA SER A 190 -18.07 20.28 -11.84
C SER A 190 -19.19 21.30 -11.95
N LEU A 191 -20.07 21.09 -12.91
CA LEU A 191 -21.29 21.88 -13.12
C LEU A 191 -22.47 20.92 -13.04
N THR A 192 -23.38 21.15 -12.10
CA THR A 192 -24.55 20.31 -11.88
C THR A 192 -25.80 21.18 -11.95
N LYS A 193 -26.80 20.80 -12.75
CA LYS A 193 -28.12 21.43 -12.65
C LYS A 193 -28.77 20.96 -11.35
N VAL A 194 -29.15 21.90 -10.49
CA VAL A 194 -29.72 21.61 -9.16
C VAL A 194 -31.21 21.94 -9.07
N GLN A 195 -31.73 22.72 -10.03
CA GLN A 195 -33.14 23.09 -10.06
C GLN A 195 -33.58 23.34 -11.50
N ASP A 196 -34.70 22.76 -11.92
CA ASP A 196 -35.38 23.12 -13.16
C ASP A 196 -36.17 24.41 -12.99
N GLY A 197 -36.31 25.16 -14.07
CA GLY A 197 -37.20 26.32 -14.06
C GLY A 197 -38.66 25.92 -14.07
N SER A 198 -39.48 26.59 -13.26
CA SER A 198 -40.93 26.39 -13.20
C SER A 198 -41.66 27.70 -12.97
N SER A 199 -42.85 27.81 -13.57
CA SER A 199 -43.77 28.91 -13.31
C SER A 199 -44.68 28.65 -12.10
N SER A 200 -44.72 27.41 -11.60
CA SER A 200 -45.51 27.03 -10.42
C SER A 200 -45.00 25.73 -9.77
N PRO A 201 -44.46 25.78 -8.53
CA PRO A 201 -44.05 26.99 -7.83
C PRO A 201 -43.00 27.75 -8.64
N VAL A 202 -42.98 29.09 -8.51
CA VAL A 202 -42.02 29.92 -9.25
C VAL A 202 -40.61 29.57 -8.81
N ALA A 203 -39.82 29.07 -9.76
CA ALA A 203 -38.46 28.60 -9.56
C ALA A 203 -37.63 28.93 -10.80
N ASN A 204 -36.44 29.46 -10.60
CA ASN A 204 -35.49 29.70 -11.69
C ASN A 204 -34.67 28.44 -11.95
N GLU A 205 -34.35 28.16 -13.22
CA GLU A 205 -33.38 27.12 -13.52
C GLU A 205 -32.02 27.51 -12.94
N THR A 206 -31.44 26.60 -12.15
CA THR A 206 -30.25 26.88 -11.34
C THR A 206 -29.21 25.78 -11.50
N TYR A 207 -27.97 26.20 -11.72
CA TYR A 207 -26.78 25.36 -11.76
C TYR A 207 -25.87 25.67 -10.59
N ARG A 208 -25.24 24.63 -10.07
CA ARG A 208 -24.17 24.70 -9.08
C ARG A 208 -22.86 24.36 -9.75
N LEU A 209 -21.96 25.33 -9.77
CA LEU A 209 -20.58 25.18 -10.22
C LEU A 209 -19.68 25.06 -9.00
N VAL A 210 -18.85 24.02 -8.95
CA VAL A 210 -17.82 23.83 -7.93
C VAL A 210 -16.47 23.87 -8.61
N VAL A 211 -15.57 24.70 -8.09
CA VAL A 211 -14.16 24.75 -8.45
C VAL A 211 -13.37 24.35 -7.20
N GLY A 212 -12.89 23.11 -7.20
CA GLY A 212 -12.10 22.54 -6.10
C GLY A 212 -10.69 23.11 -6.03
N ASN A 213 -10.08 22.99 -4.84
CA ASN A 213 -8.78 23.59 -4.54
C ASN A 213 -7.61 23.07 -5.41
N ASP A 214 -7.75 21.89 -6.01
CA ASP A 214 -6.73 21.34 -6.90
C ASP A 214 -6.74 22.00 -8.28
N ALA A 215 -7.74 22.81 -8.63
CA ALA A 215 -7.70 23.67 -9.81
C ALA A 215 -6.95 24.95 -9.45
N GLU A 216 -5.72 25.11 -9.94
CA GLU A 216 -4.81 26.19 -9.50
C GLU A 216 -4.56 27.26 -10.56
N GLY A 217 -4.93 27.00 -11.82
CA GLY A 217 -4.69 27.95 -12.88
C GLY A 217 -5.39 27.59 -14.19
N GLY A 218 -5.06 28.34 -15.23
CA GLY A 218 -5.72 28.21 -16.53
C GLY A 218 -7.14 28.79 -16.51
N SER A 219 -7.98 28.28 -17.39
CA SER A 219 -9.37 28.73 -17.54
C SER A 219 -10.28 27.60 -17.99
N PHE A 220 -11.58 27.78 -17.77
CA PHE A 220 -12.62 26.88 -18.28
C PHE A 220 -13.68 27.68 -19.03
N VAL A 221 -14.51 26.97 -19.78
CA VAL A 221 -15.56 27.56 -20.61
C VAL A 221 -16.92 27.01 -20.17
N LEU A 222 -17.91 27.89 -20.11
CA LEU A 222 -19.31 27.51 -19.98
C LEU A 222 -19.98 27.65 -21.35
N ASN A 223 -20.52 26.55 -21.85
CA ASN A 223 -21.19 26.48 -23.15
C ASN A 223 -22.70 26.53 -22.96
N TYR A 224 -23.36 27.33 -23.79
CA TYR A 224 -24.81 27.42 -23.92
C TYR A 224 -25.19 27.11 -25.37
N GLY A 225 -25.44 25.82 -25.63
CA GLY A 225 -25.61 25.33 -27.00
C GLY A 225 -24.31 25.47 -27.81
N ALA A 226 -24.37 26.18 -28.93
CA ALA A 226 -23.20 26.46 -29.79
C ALA A 226 -22.45 27.74 -29.40
N ASN A 227 -22.95 28.51 -28.42
CA ASN A 227 -22.31 29.73 -27.94
C ASN A 227 -21.56 29.43 -26.63
N SER A 228 -20.46 30.12 -26.41
CA SER A 228 -19.57 29.86 -25.27
C SER A 228 -19.16 31.18 -24.64
N THR A 229 -18.86 31.15 -23.35
CA THR A 229 -18.10 32.23 -22.72
C THR A 229 -16.71 32.30 -23.34
N THR A 230 -16.04 33.45 -23.24
CA THR A 230 -14.57 33.45 -23.27
C THR A 230 -14.04 32.65 -22.07
N GLY A 231 -12.79 32.19 -22.15
CA GLY A 231 -12.18 31.41 -21.06
C GLY A 231 -12.26 32.16 -19.73
N ILE A 232 -12.92 31.56 -18.74
CA ILE A 232 -13.11 32.09 -17.40
C ILE A 232 -11.92 31.63 -16.55
N PRO A 233 -11.06 32.54 -16.06
CA PRO A 233 -9.89 32.16 -15.28
C PRO A 233 -10.25 31.49 -13.95
N ILE A 234 -9.42 30.54 -13.52
CA ILE A 234 -9.49 30.00 -12.16
C ILE A 234 -9.23 31.10 -11.13
N GLY A 235 -9.94 31.03 -10.00
CA GLY A 235 -9.83 32.01 -8.92
C GLY A 235 -10.54 33.34 -9.19
N THR A 236 -11.38 33.42 -10.24
CA THR A 236 -12.19 34.61 -10.53
C THR A 236 -13.35 34.78 -9.54
N THR A 237 -14.05 35.93 -9.61
CA THR A 237 -15.18 36.25 -8.72
C THR A 237 -16.55 36.02 -9.39
N ALA A 238 -17.62 35.93 -8.60
CA ALA A 238 -19.00 35.82 -9.08
C ALA A 238 -19.41 36.95 -10.06
N VAL A 239 -18.83 38.15 -9.89
CA VAL A 239 -19.06 39.29 -10.80
C VAL A 239 -18.50 38.97 -12.19
N CYS A 240 -17.26 38.48 -12.25
CA CYS A 240 -16.63 38.11 -13.52
C CYS A 240 -17.36 36.94 -14.20
N PHE A 241 -17.90 35.99 -13.44
CA PHE A 241 -18.79 34.95 -13.98
C PHE A 241 -20.04 35.55 -14.64
N THR A 242 -20.68 36.50 -13.95
CA THR A 242 -21.88 37.19 -14.45
C THR A 242 -21.59 37.95 -15.73
N GLU A 243 -20.45 38.66 -15.80
CA GLU A 243 -19.99 39.36 -16.99
C GLU A 243 -19.76 38.41 -18.17
N ALA A 244 -19.05 37.29 -17.92
CA ALA A 244 -18.78 36.29 -18.95
C ALA A 244 -20.07 35.70 -19.51
N LEU A 245 -21.01 35.29 -18.65
CA LEU A 245 -22.28 34.67 -19.06
C LEU A 245 -23.25 35.66 -19.72
N THR A 246 -23.27 36.92 -19.28
CA THR A 246 -24.07 37.99 -19.89
C THR A 246 -23.67 38.26 -21.35
N SER A 247 -22.38 38.04 -21.69
CA SER A 247 -21.88 38.24 -23.05
C SER A 247 -22.25 37.12 -24.03
N VAL A 248 -22.79 36.00 -23.53
CA VAL A 248 -23.13 34.83 -24.34
C VAL A 248 -24.43 35.07 -25.12
N THR A 249 -24.34 34.96 -26.45
CA THR A 249 -25.50 34.98 -27.35
C THR A 249 -26.52 33.91 -26.95
N GLY A 250 -27.78 34.31 -26.79
CA GLY A 250 -28.87 33.44 -26.35
C GLY A 250 -29.17 33.50 -24.85
N ILE A 251 -28.23 33.97 -24.01
CA ILE A 251 -28.51 34.34 -22.61
C ILE A 251 -28.88 35.82 -22.56
N GLY A 252 -27.98 36.69 -23.03
CA GLY A 252 -28.19 38.14 -23.09
C GLY A 252 -28.12 38.84 -21.72
N ALA A 253 -28.12 40.17 -21.76
CA ALA A 253 -27.92 41.00 -20.59
C ALA A 253 -29.03 40.87 -19.54
N SER A 254 -28.62 40.88 -18.27
CA SER A 254 -29.50 40.83 -17.09
C SER A 254 -30.32 39.54 -16.92
N ASN A 255 -30.13 38.52 -17.75
CA ASN A 255 -30.85 37.25 -17.66
C ASN A 255 -30.12 36.17 -16.85
N ILE A 256 -28.99 36.51 -16.24
CA ILE A 256 -28.19 35.61 -15.40
C ILE A 256 -27.87 36.28 -14.07
N SER A 257 -27.94 35.52 -12.99
CA SER A 257 -27.44 35.89 -11.67
C SER A 257 -26.40 34.85 -11.24
N VAL A 258 -25.23 35.29 -10.79
CA VAL A 258 -24.22 34.41 -10.21
C VAL A 258 -23.91 34.87 -8.79
N GLU A 259 -24.08 33.95 -7.85
CA GLU A 259 -23.80 34.17 -6.44
C GLU A 259 -22.70 33.21 -5.99
N SER A 260 -21.83 33.66 -5.07
CA SER A 260 -20.93 32.75 -4.37
C SER A 260 -21.73 31.84 -3.46
N GLY A 261 -21.48 30.54 -3.51
CA GLY A 261 -22.05 29.57 -2.59
C GLY A 261 -21.44 29.67 -1.18
N ASN A 262 -21.82 28.71 -0.34
CA ASN A 262 -21.38 28.68 1.07
C ASN A 262 -19.94 28.17 1.27
N SER A 263 -19.30 27.69 0.21
CA SER A 263 -17.93 27.15 0.22
C SER A 263 -17.05 27.96 -0.73
N SER A 264 -15.76 28.06 -0.41
CA SER A 264 -14.78 28.63 -1.34
C SER A 264 -14.80 27.88 -2.66
N GLY A 265 -14.83 28.60 -3.78
CA GLY A 265 -14.89 28.01 -5.12
C GLY A 265 -16.27 27.50 -5.56
N GLU A 266 -17.31 27.68 -4.76
CA GLU A 266 -18.69 27.35 -5.15
C GLU A 266 -19.43 28.56 -5.72
N TYR A 267 -20.17 28.35 -6.81
CA TYR A 267 -20.99 29.37 -7.46
C TYR A 267 -22.38 28.82 -7.80
N VAL A 268 -23.41 29.62 -7.54
CA VAL A 268 -24.79 29.34 -7.90
C VAL A 268 -25.17 30.23 -9.07
N ILE A 269 -25.46 29.62 -10.21
CA ILE A 269 -25.78 30.29 -11.47
C ILE A 269 -27.27 30.10 -11.73
N SER A 270 -28.04 31.19 -11.74
CA SER A 270 -29.49 31.16 -11.95
C SER A 270 -29.89 31.94 -13.20
N PHE A 271 -30.74 31.34 -14.04
CA PHE A 271 -31.42 32.07 -15.11
C PHE A 271 -32.54 32.93 -14.51
N VAL A 272 -32.48 34.24 -14.76
CA VAL A 272 -33.39 35.23 -14.15
C VAL A 272 -34.07 36.09 -15.22
N ARG A 273 -35.05 36.89 -14.79
CA ARG A 273 -35.77 37.85 -15.64
C ARG A 273 -36.38 37.22 -16.89
N GLY A 274 -35.93 37.60 -18.08
CA GLY A 274 -36.47 37.11 -19.35
C GLY A 274 -36.27 35.61 -19.55
N LEU A 275 -35.32 35.01 -18.81
CA LEU A 275 -35.09 33.56 -18.76
C LEU A 275 -35.49 32.95 -17.39
N GLY A 276 -36.13 33.72 -16.51
CA GLY A 276 -36.58 33.25 -15.20
C GLY A 276 -37.85 32.40 -15.29
N ALA A 277 -38.15 31.65 -14.22
CA ALA A 277 -39.39 30.86 -14.05
C ALA A 277 -39.72 29.90 -15.22
N THR A 278 -38.71 29.52 -16.01
CA THR A 278 -38.86 28.73 -17.24
C THR A 278 -37.77 27.68 -17.29
N ASN A 279 -38.14 26.45 -17.63
CA ASN A 279 -37.17 25.38 -17.89
C ASN A 279 -36.46 25.66 -19.21
N ILE A 280 -35.16 25.86 -19.16
CA ILE A 280 -34.36 26.26 -20.32
C ILE A 280 -34.02 25.02 -21.14
N THR A 281 -34.40 25.01 -22.41
CA THR A 281 -34.16 23.85 -23.29
C THR A 281 -32.69 23.66 -23.64
N THR A 282 -31.92 24.76 -23.63
CA THR A 282 -30.50 24.75 -23.91
C THR A 282 -29.73 24.62 -22.60
N SER A 283 -29.15 23.46 -22.33
CA SER A 283 -28.39 23.25 -21.10
C SER A 283 -27.09 24.04 -21.09
N LEU A 284 -26.71 24.55 -19.92
CA LEU A 284 -25.34 24.97 -19.66
C LEU A 284 -24.44 23.73 -19.50
N SER A 285 -23.30 23.69 -20.19
CA SER A 285 -22.30 22.63 -20.03
C SER A 285 -20.91 23.22 -19.77
N LEU A 286 -20.07 22.42 -19.12
CA LEU A 286 -18.72 22.79 -18.70
C LEU A 286 -17.68 22.16 -19.62
N ASP A 287 -16.74 22.95 -20.11
CA ASP A 287 -15.48 22.50 -20.69
C ASP A 287 -14.32 22.96 -19.80
N ALA A 288 -13.71 22.01 -19.10
CA ALA A 288 -12.59 22.22 -18.18
C ALA A 288 -11.24 21.84 -18.79
N SER A 289 -11.14 21.65 -20.11
CA SER A 289 -9.90 21.20 -20.78
C SER A 289 -8.74 22.19 -20.66
N GLY A 290 -9.02 23.48 -20.46
CA GLY A 290 -8.00 24.53 -20.26
C GLY A 290 -7.55 24.72 -18.81
N VAL A 291 -8.05 23.91 -17.88
CA VAL A 291 -7.74 24.03 -16.44
C VAL A 291 -6.41 23.39 -16.14
N ILE A 292 -5.59 24.08 -15.36
CA ILE A 292 -4.34 23.56 -14.83
C ILE A 292 -4.61 23.06 -13.42
N PHE A 293 -4.47 21.74 -13.24
CA PHE A 293 -4.62 21.08 -11.95
C PHE A 293 -3.28 20.92 -11.22
N ALA A 294 -3.33 20.84 -9.90
CA ALA A 294 -2.19 20.52 -9.07
C ALA A 294 -1.64 19.12 -9.44
N ASN A 295 -0.33 19.04 -9.73
CA ASN A 295 0.33 17.81 -10.16
C ASN A 295 0.65 16.87 -8.98
N PHE A 296 -0.37 16.35 -8.32
CA PHE A 296 -0.21 15.41 -7.21
C PHE A 296 -0.11 13.96 -7.69
N LEU A 297 0.84 13.21 -7.13
CA LEU A 297 0.82 11.75 -7.11
C LEU A 297 0.21 11.30 -5.78
N GLN A 298 -0.64 10.28 -5.78
CA GLN A 298 -1.32 9.78 -4.58
C GLN A 298 -1.20 8.27 -4.40
N ALA A 299 -1.17 7.84 -3.14
CA ALA A 299 -1.28 6.45 -2.72
C ALA A 299 -2.05 6.32 -1.40
N SER A 300 -2.57 5.12 -1.13
CA SER A 300 -3.11 4.79 0.19
C SER A 300 -1.97 4.32 1.09
N VAL A 301 -1.93 4.84 2.32
CA VAL A 301 -0.95 4.47 3.35
C VAL A 301 -1.70 3.88 4.54
N THR A 302 -1.35 2.65 4.90
CA THR A 302 -1.97 1.90 6.01
C THR A 302 -1.05 1.94 7.23
N MET A 303 -1.54 2.49 8.35
CA MET A 303 -0.78 2.59 9.60
C MET A 303 -1.05 1.43 10.58
N GLY A 304 -1.79 0.41 10.16
CA GLY A 304 -2.06 -0.80 10.96
C GLY A 304 -1.14 -1.96 10.60
N THR A 305 0.18 -1.76 10.65
CA THR A 305 1.18 -2.80 10.33
C THR A 305 1.74 -3.44 11.60
N ALA A 306 2.13 -4.72 11.51
CA ALA A 306 2.77 -5.42 12.63
C ALA A 306 4.15 -4.82 12.96
N GLU A 307 4.86 -4.33 11.94
CA GLU A 307 6.17 -3.72 12.10
C GLU A 307 6.10 -2.37 12.83
N LEU A 308 5.00 -1.61 12.68
CA LEU A 308 4.75 -0.39 13.45
C LEU A 308 4.38 -0.74 14.89
N ASP A 309 3.64 -1.82 15.11
CA ASP A 309 3.34 -2.34 16.44
C ASP A 309 4.62 -2.73 17.21
N GLU A 310 5.58 -3.34 16.52
CA GLU A 310 6.89 -3.63 17.13
C GLU A 310 7.60 -2.35 17.58
N LEU A 311 7.62 -1.27 16.76
CA LEU A 311 8.25 -0.01 17.18
C LEU A 311 7.63 0.54 18.49
N PHE A 312 6.32 0.39 18.64
CA PHE A 312 5.63 0.74 19.87
C PHE A 312 5.95 -0.22 21.02
N ALA A 313 6.16 -1.51 20.76
CA ALA A 313 6.53 -2.50 21.77
C ALA A 313 7.97 -2.29 22.29
N GLU A 314 8.92 -1.98 21.40
CA GLU A 314 10.32 -1.73 21.71
C GLU A 314 10.50 -0.50 22.62
N THR A 315 9.78 0.57 22.32
CA THR A 315 9.83 1.80 23.11
C THR A 315 9.02 1.69 24.41
N GLY A 316 7.97 0.87 24.42
CA GLY A 316 7.01 0.81 25.52
C GLY A 316 6.13 2.05 25.66
N GLU A 317 6.18 2.95 24.68
CA GLU A 317 5.48 4.24 24.71
C GLU A 317 4.15 4.21 23.96
N SER A 318 3.26 5.16 24.27
CA SER A 318 2.02 5.38 23.52
C SER A 318 2.22 6.28 22.29
N THR A 319 3.36 6.94 22.20
CA THR A 319 3.73 7.83 21.10
C THR A 319 5.19 7.58 20.74
N ILE A 320 5.47 7.38 19.46
CA ILE A 320 6.82 7.17 18.92
C ILE A 320 7.16 8.23 17.89
N THR A 321 8.46 8.41 17.63
CA THR A 321 8.95 9.39 16.67
C THR A 321 9.93 8.76 15.65
N PRO A 322 9.47 7.80 14.83
CA PRO A 322 10.29 7.21 13.78
C PRO A 322 10.61 8.22 12.66
N THR A 323 11.44 7.79 11.71
CA THR A 323 11.74 8.58 10.52
C THR A 323 10.73 8.31 9.42
N LEU A 324 10.24 9.36 8.78
CA LEU A 324 9.51 9.34 7.52
C LEU A 324 10.48 9.65 6.39
N GLU A 325 10.43 8.84 5.34
CA GLU A 325 11.21 9.05 4.12
C GLU A 325 10.32 9.02 2.88
N ILE A 326 10.63 9.91 1.92
CA ILE A 326 10.05 9.89 0.57
C ILE A 326 11.19 9.80 -0.43
N GLU A 327 11.15 8.74 -1.24
CA GLU A 327 12.10 8.49 -2.33
C GLU A 327 11.41 8.68 -3.68
N VAL A 328 12.14 9.28 -4.62
CA VAL A 328 11.78 9.35 -6.03
C VAL A 328 12.76 8.50 -6.84
N SER A 329 12.24 7.73 -7.78
CA SER A 329 13.02 6.91 -8.71
C SER A 329 12.68 7.25 -10.16
N GLU A 330 13.72 7.44 -10.98
CA GLU A 330 13.64 7.69 -12.43
C GLU A 330 14.70 6.87 -13.15
N THR A 331 14.32 6.05 -14.13
CA THR A 331 15.22 5.42 -15.11
C THR A 331 16.65 5.10 -14.59
N SER A 332 16.74 4.31 -13.51
CA SER A 332 17.97 3.86 -12.81
C SER A 332 18.63 4.82 -11.81
N LYS A 333 18.06 5.99 -11.54
CA LYS A 333 18.47 6.92 -10.49
C LYS A 333 17.44 6.91 -9.38
N LYS A 334 17.91 6.88 -8.14
CA LYS A 334 17.09 7.00 -6.93
C LYS A 334 17.54 8.23 -6.15
N LYS A 335 16.59 8.95 -5.57
CA LYS A 335 16.85 10.13 -4.75
C LYS A 335 15.85 10.19 -3.61
N THR A 336 16.35 10.22 -2.38
CA THR A 336 15.56 10.65 -1.22
C THR A 336 15.26 12.14 -1.37
N VAL A 337 13.98 12.50 -1.52
CA VAL A 337 13.50 13.88 -1.69
C VAL A 337 12.97 14.49 -0.40
N TYR A 338 12.77 13.67 0.63
CA TYR A 338 12.50 14.13 1.97
C TYR A 338 12.85 13.05 2.99
N GLN A 339 13.43 13.45 4.12
CA GLN A 339 13.64 12.59 5.29
C GLN A 339 13.46 13.44 6.55
N GLY A 340 12.64 12.99 7.50
CA GLY A 340 12.39 13.74 8.73
C GLY A 340 11.61 12.95 9.77
N ALA A 341 11.66 13.41 11.02
CA ALA A 341 10.95 12.79 12.13
C ALA A 341 9.42 12.96 11.99
N ILE A 342 8.66 11.88 12.19
CA ILE A 342 7.19 11.88 12.19
C ILE A 342 6.67 11.40 13.55
N THR A 343 5.65 12.05 14.10
CA THR A 343 5.01 11.60 15.35
C THR A 343 3.87 10.64 15.03
N VAL A 344 3.90 9.46 15.64
CA VAL A 344 2.83 8.46 15.52
C VAL A 344 2.34 8.09 16.92
N ARG A 345 1.02 8.19 17.15
CA ARG A 345 0.39 7.78 18.41
C ARG A 345 -0.33 6.44 18.27
N ARG A 346 -0.39 5.67 19.36
CA ARG A 346 -1.29 4.50 19.46
C ARG A 346 -2.75 4.95 19.46
N ASP A 347 -3.61 4.05 19.04
CA ASP A 347 -5.04 4.17 19.18
C ASP A 347 -5.51 3.79 20.60
N LEU A 348 -6.57 4.46 21.05
CA LEU A 348 -7.16 4.25 22.37
C LEU A 348 -8.15 3.06 22.38
N ILE A 349 -8.69 2.70 21.21
CA ILE A 349 -9.73 1.68 21.06
C ILE A 349 -9.07 0.40 20.52
N GLN A 350 -8.79 -0.55 21.42
CA GLN A 350 -8.15 -1.82 21.07
C GLN A 350 -9.11 -2.92 20.60
N VAL A 351 -10.40 -2.59 20.40
CA VAL A 351 -11.42 -3.59 20.07
C VAL A 351 -11.32 -3.94 18.59
N GLY A 352 -10.64 -5.05 18.30
CA GLY A 352 -10.42 -5.57 16.94
C GLY A 352 -8.94 -5.80 16.57
N ASP A 353 -8.01 -5.43 17.45
CA ASP A 353 -6.56 -5.33 17.17
C ASP A 353 -5.77 -6.64 17.05
N ALA A 354 -6.43 -7.80 17.20
CA ALA A 354 -5.81 -9.10 16.98
C ALA A 354 -6.44 -9.79 15.77
N VAL A 355 -6.39 -9.15 14.61
CA VAL A 355 -6.39 -9.86 13.34
C VAL A 355 -5.15 -9.37 12.61
N PRO A 356 -4.15 -10.23 12.33
CA PRO A 356 -3.06 -9.88 11.44
C PRO A 356 -3.66 -9.24 10.18
N GLY A 357 -3.28 -7.99 9.91
CA GLY A 357 -3.66 -7.32 8.68
C GLY A 357 -3.36 -8.24 7.49
N ALA A 358 -4.21 -8.22 6.46
CA ALA A 358 -4.04 -9.06 5.30
C ALA A 358 -2.64 -8.84 4.68
N GLN A 359 -1.68 -9.67 5.07
CA GLN A 359 -0.50 -9.91 4.28
C GLN A 359 -1.01 -10.40 2.93
N ALA A 360 -0.40 -9.92 1.84
CA ALA A 360 -0.60 -10.54 0.55
C ALA A 360 -0.10 -11.98 0.65
N SER A 361 -1.00 -12.91 0.97
CA SER A 361 -0.73 -14.33 0.84
C SER A 361 -0.40 -14.59 -0.63
N TYR A 362 0.62 -15.43 -0.85
CA TYR A 362 1.04 -15.91 -2.17
C TYR A 362 -0.11 -16.61 -2.94
N TYR A 363 -1.21 -16.90 -2.24
CA TYR A 363 -2.46 -17.42 -2.73
C TYR A 363 -3.60 -16.51 -2.26
N THR A 364 -4.43 -16.05 -3.19
CA THR A 364 -5.75 -15.48 -2.92
C THR A 364 -6.59 -16.44 -2.07
N LYS A 365 -7.61 -15.95 -1.36
CA LYS A 365 -8.56 -16.84 -0.65
C LYS A 365 -9.11 -17.94 -1.56
N SER A 366 -9.36 -17.60 -2.82
CA SER A 366 -9.74 -18.53 -3.89
C SER A 366 -8.70 -19.62 -4.15
N GLU A 367 -7.40 -19.30 -4.11
CA GLU A 367 -6.31 -20.25 -4.34
C GLU A 367 -6.04 -21.10 -3.08
N ALA A 368 -6.21 -20.55 -1.87
CA ALA A 368 -6.12 -21.30 -0.62
C ALA A 368 -7.31 -22.27 -0.44
N ASP A 369 -8.52 -21.82 -0.76
CA ASP A 369 -9.73 -22.64 -0.75
C ASP A 369 -9.66 -23.76 -1.82
N ALA A 370 -8.88 -23.59 -2.90
CA ALA A 370 -8.64 -24.62 -3.91
C ALA A 370 -7.53 -25.63 -3.54
N VAL A 371 -6.65 -25.28 -2.60
CA VAL A 371 -5.59 -26.16 -2.07
C VAL A 371 -6.10 -27.00 -0.89
N PHE A 372 -7.08 -26.51 -0.15
CA PHE A 372 -7.84 -27.32 0.80
C PHE A 372 -8.83 -28.20 0.02
N VAL A 373 -8.68 -29.52 0.10
CA VAL A 373 -9.56 -30.48 -0.60
C VAL A 373 -10.90 -30.63 0.14
N GLU A 374 -11.54 -29.51 0.46
CA GLU A 374 -12.96 -29.51 0.82
C GLU A 374 -13.73 -28.74 -0.25
N ASP A 375 -14.50 -29.51 -1.01
CA ASP A 375 -15.53 -29.05 -1.94
C ASP A 375 -15.06 -28.27 -3.20
N ALA A 376 -14.41 -28.99 -4.14
CA ALA A 376 -14.30 -28.53 -5.52
C ALA A 376 -14.84 -29.58 -6.50
N SER A 377 -15.86 -29.20 -7.27
CA SER A 377 -16.58 -30.05 -8.23
C SER A 377 -15.76 -30.50 -9.45
N THR A 378 -14.47 -30.18 -9.53
CA THR A 378 -13.63 -30.48 -10.72
C THR A 378 -12.19 -30.93 -10.42
N GLY A 379 -11.88 -31.34 -9.18
CA GLY A 379 -10.63 -32.03 -8.83
C GLY A 379 -10.90 -33.14 -7.82
N ALA A 380 -11.21 -34.36 -8.31
CA ALA A 380 -11.65 -35.54 -7.52
C ALA A 380 -12.61 -35.19 -6.35
N ALA A 381 -13.78 -34.66 -6.70
CA ALA A 381 -14.83 -34.28 -5.77
C ALA A 381 -15.23 -35.41 -4.80
N GLY A 382 -15.38 -35.07 -3.51
CA GLY A 382 -16.15 -35.87 -2.55
C GLY A 382 -15.38 -36.87 -1.68
N SER A 383 -14.05 -36.86 -1.65
CA SER A 383 -13.26 -37.80 -0.84
C SER A 383 -13.35 -37.56 0.67
N VAL A 384 -13.74 -36.36 1.11
CA VAL A 384 -14.01 -36.01 2.51
C VAL A 384 -15.42 -35.43 2.61
N ASP A 385 -16.31 -36.13 3.32
CA ASP A 385 -17.66 -35.68 3.66
C ASP A 385 -17.63 -35.21 5.12
N ALA A 386 -17.20 -33.97 5.33
CA ALA A 386 -17.05 -33.39 6.67
C ALA A 386 -18.39 -33.28 7.41
N ALA A 387 -19.48 -33.02 6.68
CA ALA A 387 -20.83 -32.90 7.25
C ALA A 387 -21.32 -34.22 7.88
N ASN A 388 -21.02 -35.35 7.25
CA ASN A 388 -21.39 -36.67 7.75
C ASN A 388 -20.22 -37.44 8.36
N SER A 389 -19.05 -36.80 8.46
CA SER A 389 -17.91 -37.36 9.13
C SER A 389 -17.38 -38.67 8.47
N LYS A 390 -17.16 -38.62 7.14
CA LYS A 390 -16.75 -39.78 6.31
C LYS A 390 -15.64 -39.48 5.31
N LEU A 391 -14.83 -40.49 4.97
CA LEU A 391 -13.94 -40.49 3.80
C LEU A 391 -14.55 -41.38 2.71
N LYS A 392 -14.51 -40.95 1.45
CA LYS A 392 -15.02 -41.71 0.30
C LYS A 392 -13.91 -42.02 -0.71
N ASP A 393 -14.04 -43.17 -1.36
CA ASP A 393 -13.19 -43.55 -2.49
C ASP A 393 -13.56 -42.77 -3.78
N THR A 394 -12.83 -43.05 -4.86
CA THR A 394 -13.07 -42.44 -6.18
C THR A 394 -14.42 -42.83 -6.81
N SER A 395 -15.13 -43.80 -6.25
CA SER A 395 -16.48 -44.22 -6.65
C SER A 395 -17.57 -43.65 -5.73
N ALA A 396 -17.22 -42.70 -4.85
CA ALA A 396 -18.08 -42.10 -3.85
C ALA A 396 -18.62 -43.08 -2.78
N THR A 397 -17.94 -44.21 -2.57
CA THR A 397 -18.27 -45.16 -1.51
C THR A 397 -17.49 -44.84 -0.24
N ASP A 398 -18.13 -44.93 0.92
CA ASP A 398 -17.48 -44.70 2.22
C ASP A 398 -16.31 -45.69 2.38
N SER A 399 -15.11 -45.19 2.66
CA SER A 399 -13.92 -45.97 3.06
C SER A 399 -13.71 -45.91 4.56
N VAL A 400 -14.00 -44.75 5.17
CA VAL A 400 -13.95 -44.53 6.62
C VAL A 400 -15.21 -43.79 7.03
N ASP A 401 -15.91 -44.29 8.05
CA ASP A 401 -16.98 -43.57 8.71
C ASP A 401 -16.57 -43.38 10.17
N TRP A 402 -16.05 -42.19 10.49
CA TRP A 402 -15.58 -41.92 11.84
C TRP A 402 -16.72 -41.53 12.79
N GLN A 403 -17.87 -41.11 12.25
CA GLN A 403 -19.09 -40.88 13.03
C GLN A 403 -19.58 -42.18 13.68
N ASN A 404 -19.62 -43.24 12.88
CA ASN A 404 -20.09 -44.56 13.31
C ASN A 404 -18.95 -45.51 13.70
N ARG A 405 -17.69 -45.05 13.62
CA ARG A 405 -16.48 -45.79 13.98
C ARG A 405 -16.32 -47.08 13.18
N LYS A 406 -16.34 -46.96 11.85
CA LYS A 406 -16.28 -48.07 10.88
C LYS A 406 -15.24 -47.85 9.78
N LEU A 407 -14.68 -48.95 9.29
CA LEU A 407 -13.83 -49.03 8.10
C LEU A 407 -14.51 -49.91 7.05
N PHE A 408 -14.52 -49.46 5.81
CA PHE A 408 -15.21 -50.09 4.70
C PHE A 408 -14.27 -50.37 3.53
N ASP A 409 -14.62 -51.39 2.75
CA ASP A 409 -14.13 -51.59 1.37
C ASP A 409 -15.37 -51.87 0.50
N GLY A 410 -15.70 -50.89 -0.35
CA GLY A 410 -17.01 -50.81 -0.99
C GLY A 410 -18.16 -50.77 0.04
N SER A 411 -19.20 -51.59 -0.16
CA SER A 411 -20.34 -51.67 0.77
C SER A 411 -20.11 -52.59 1.98
N THR A 412 -18.89 -53.13 2.16
CA THR A 412 -18.58 -54.12 3.20
C THR A 412 -17.87 -53.47 4.39
N GLU A 413 -18.41 -53.66 5.59
CA GLU A 413 -17.76 -53.26 6.85
C GLU A 413 -16.68 -54.29 7.24
N TYR A 414 -15.44 -53.84 7.41
CA TYR A 414 -14.30 -54.69 7.76
C TYR A 414 -13.83 -54.52 9.20
N LEU A 415 -14.06 -53.36 9.79
CA LEU A 415 -13.62 -53.05 11.13
C LEU A 415 -14.57 -52.04 11.76
N ARG A 416 -14.90 -52.24 13.04
CA ARG A 416 -15.59 -51.24 13.87
C ARG A 416 -14.98 -51.16 15.25
N TRP A 417 -15.10 -49.98 15.85
CA TRP A 417 -14.53 -49.66 17.16
C TRP A 417 -15.48 -48.85 18.04
N ASP A 418 -16.79 -48.92 17.77
CA ASP A 418 -17.84 -48.30 18.58
C ASP A 418 -17.87 -48.84 20.02
N ASN A 419 -17.55 -50.13 20.21
CA ASN A 419 -17.57 -50.83 21.50
C ASN A 419 -16.36 -51.77 21.68
N GLY A 420 -15.18 -51.34 21.21
CA GLY A 420 -13.95 -52.14 21.16
C GLY A 420 -13.63 -52.62 19.74
N LEU A 421 -12.37 -52.97 19.48
CA LEU A 421 -11.91 -53.35 18.15
C LEU A 421 -12.45 -54.72 17.74
N GLY A 422 -13.18 -54.78 16.63
CA GLY A 422 -13.62 -56.03 16.01
C GLY A 422 -13.38 -56.04 14.51
N PHE A 423 -13.15 -57.24 13.95
CA PHE A 423 -12.98 -57.47 12.52
C PHE A 423 -14.25 -58.11 11.94
N PHE A 424 -14.66 -57.61 10.78
CA PHE A 424 -15.91 -57.96 10.10
C PHE A 424 -15.60 -58.25 8.61
N GLY A 425 -16.52 -58.88 7.91
CA GLY A 425 -16.35 -59.30 6.52
C GLY A 425 -17.59 -60.05 6.02
N SER A 426 -17.50 -60.73 4.87
CA SER A 426 -18.59 -61.58 4.34
C SER A 426 -18.86 -62.85 5.17
N SER A 427 -18.01 -63.14 6.14
CA SER A 427 -18.17 -64.17 7.16
C SER A 427 -17.54 -63.69 8.48
N ALA A 428 -18.20 -63.93 9.61
CA ALA A 428 -17.79 -63.40 10.92
C ALA A 428 -16.48 -64.07 11.40
N VAL A 429 -15.46 -63.27 11.72
CA VAL A 429 -14.24 -63.75 12.38
C VAL A 429 -14.31 -63.36 13.87
N ALA A 430 -14.18 -64.35 14.75
CA ALA A 430 -14.25 -64.14 16.19
C ALA A 430 -13.08 -63.27 16.69
N LYS A 431 -13.37 -62.42 17.69
CA LYS A 431 -12.41 -61.58 18.43
C LYS A 431 -11.14 -62.37 18.79
N VAL A 432 -9.97 -61.93 18.32
CA VAL A 432 -8.69 -62.48 18.79
C VAL A 432 -8.53 -62.05 20.25
N ILE A 433 -8.68 -63.00 21.17
CA ILE A 433 -8.39 -62.81 22.58
C ILE A 433 -6.88 -62.99 22.72
N GLY A 434 -6.14 -61.89 22.85
CA GLY A 434 -4.72 -61.93 23.15
C GLY A 434 -4.50 -62.59 24.52
N TYR A 435 -3.58 -63.55 24.57
CA TYR A 435 -3.05 -64.12 25.82
C TYR A 435 -2.09 -63.16 26.49
#